data_AF-A0A968TLH6-F1
#
_entry.id   AF-A0A968TLH6-F1
#
_cell.length_a   1.000
_cell.length_b   1.000
_cell.length_c   1.000
_cell.angle_alpha   90.00
_cell.angle_beta   90.00
_cell.angle_gamma   90.00
#
_symmetry.space_group_name_H-M   'P 1'
#
loop_
_entity.id
_entity.type
_entity.pdbx_description
1 polymer ?
#
loop_
_entity_poly.entity_id
_entity_poly.type
_entity_poly.pdbx_seq_one_letter_code
_entity_poly.pdbx_strand_id
1 'polypeptide(L)'
;MAEIKEAVTALEAQLNLERPWRDINSLEPQLQAIEQHYKAVRLNLIERQERKTEEISSRIKQRSGFFRLNEEQANYVLRPVQQAAYDTTKDALHPTLLKLRDSATIQIQTAEKTANTYLDDKLSEVTEEQVVQLPLNLSGREVSTPEEVEALVNQLKERLLAQLKPNTRIRII
;
A
#
# COMPACT_ATOMS: atom_id res chain seq x y z
N MET A 1 -0.69 24.39 -11.24
CA MET A 1 -0.45 23.54 -12.43
C MET A 1 -0.15 24.35 -13.68
N ALA A 2 -0.85 25.47 -13.95
CA ALA A 2 -0.56 26.35 -15.09
C ALA A 2 0.88 26.91 -15.05
N GLU A 3 1.30 27.45 -13.90
CA GLU A 3 2.64 28.03 -13.70
C GLU A 3 3.80 27.05 -13.95
N ILE A 4 3.66 25.78 -13.56
CA ILE A 4 4.69 24.75 -13.80
C ILE A 4 4.75 24.37 -15.28
N LYS A 5 3.60 24.27 -15.95
CA LYS A 5 3.57 24.00 -17.38
C LYS A 5 4.24 25.14 -18.15
N GLU A 6 4.02 26.39 -17.77
CA GLU A 6 4.69 27.54 -18.37
C GLU A 6 6.21 27.51 -18.14
N ALA A 7 6.65 27.19 -16.92
CA ALA A 7 8.07 27.03 -16.60
C ALA A 7 8.73 25.91 -17.42
N VAL A 8 8.06 24.77 -17.59
CA VAL A 8 8.54 23.66 -18.42
C VAL A 8 8.60 24.06 -19.90
N THR A 9 7.56 24.72 -20.42
CA THR A 9 7.55 25.19 -21.81
C THR A 9 8.68 26.19 -22.07
N ALA A 10 8.96 27.10 -21.14
CA ALA A 10 10.06 28.05 -21.25
C ALA A 10 11.43 27.35 -21.25
N LEU A 11 11.60 26.34 -20.40
CA LEU A 11 12.80 25.50 -20.37
C LEU A 11 12.97 24.73 -21.70
N GLU A 12 11.91 24.09 -22.19
CA GLU A 12 11.93 23.36 -23.48
C GLU A 12 12.23 24.29 -24.65
N ALA A 13 11.66 25.50 -24.67
CA ALA A 13 11.93 26.50 -25.70
C ALA A 13 13.40 26.91 -25.73
N GLN A 14 14.01 27.16 -24.56
CA GLN A 14 15.43 27.49 -24.45
C GLN A 14 16.33 26.34 -24.90
N LEU A 15 16.01 25.10 -24.50
CA LEU A 15 16.78 23.90 -24.87
C LEU A 15 16.74 23.60 -26.37
N ASN A 16 15.71 24.08 -27.08
CA ASN A 16 15.55 23.92 -28.52
C ASN A 16 16.21 25.03 -29.36
N LEU A 17 16.84 26.04 -28.74
CA LEU A 17 17.58 27.07 -29.47
C LEU A 17 18.85 26.49 -30.13
N GLU A 18 19.36 27.16 -31.16
CA GLU A 18 20.63 26.77 -31.80
C GLU A 18 21.81 26.83 -30.81
N ARG A 19 21.72 27.71 -29.79
CA ARG A 19 22.72 27.88 -28.73
C ARG A 19 22.05 27.96 -27.35
N PRO A 20 21.59 26.84 -26.77
CA PRO A 20 20.81 26.82 -25.53
C PRO A 20 21.51 27.39 -24.30
N TRP A 21 22.85 27.40 -24.31
CA TRP A 21 23.67 27.93 -23.22
C TRP A 21 23.71 29.47 -23.17
N ARG A 22 23.29 30.15 -24.24
CA ARG A 22 23.22 31.62 -24.25
C ARG A 22 22.05 32.08 -23.38
N ASP A 23 22.35 32.94 -22.42
CA ASP A 23 21.36 33.48 -21.47
C ASP A 23 20.67 32.40 -20.61
N ILE A 24 21.31 31.26 -20.38
CA ILE A 24 20.72 30.18 -19.55
C ILE A 24 20.36 30.63 -18.13
N ASN A 25 21.03 31.67 -17.61
CA ASN A 25 20.76 32.23 -16.29
C ASN A 25 19.37 32.88 -16.18
N SER A 26 18.74 33.29 -17.30
CA SER A 26 17.39 33.85 -17.28
C SER A 26 16.31 32.79 -16.97
N LEU A 27 16.66 31.50 -17.05
CA LEU A 27 15.79 30.39 -16.65
C LEU A 27 15.81 30.06 -15.16
N GLU A 28 16.65 30.71 -14.36
CA GLU A 28 16.80 30.41 -12.93
C GLU A 28 15.44 30.38 -12.18
N PRO A 29 14.51 31.35 -12.38
CA PRO A 29 13.19 31.30 -11.73
C PRO A 29 12.35 30.08 -12.14
N GLN A 30 12.40 29.69 -13.42
CA GLN A 30 11.66 28.55 -13.96
C GLN A 30 12.22 27.23 -13.41
N LEU A 31 13.54 27.10 -13.34
CA LEU A 31 14.21 25.94 -12.75
C LEU A 31 13.87 25.79 -11.27
N GLN A 32 13.90 26.88 -10.51
CA GLN A 32 13.49 26.88 -9.10
C GLN A 32 12.02 26.48 -8.94
N ALA A 33 11.12 26.98 -9.79
CA ALA A 33 9.71 26.60 -9.75
C ALA A 33 9.51 25.09 -10.03
N ILE A 34 10.21 24.54 -11.03
CA ILE A 34 10.16 23.11 -11.37
C ILE A 34 10.71 22.27 -10.21
N GLU A 35 11.85 22.66 -9.63
CA GLU A 35 12.46 21.94 -8.51
C GLU A 35 11.55 21.94 -7.28
N GLN A 36 11.00 23.11 -6.90
CA GLN A 36 10.08 23.23 -5.77
C GLN A 36 8.85 22.36 -5.97
N HIS A 37 8.28 22.35 -7.18
CA HIS A 37 7.14 21.49 -7.48
C HIS A 37 7.49 20.01 -7.42
N TYR A 38 8.64 19.61 -7.95
CA TYR A 38 9.13 18.25 -7.83
C TYR A 38 9.23 17.82 -6.36
N LYS A 39 9.85 18.64 -5.50
CA LYS A 39 9.98 18.37 -4.06
C LYS A 39 8.63 18.31 -3.36
N ALA A 40 7.69 19.19 -3.71
CA ALA A 40 6.33 19.18 -3.15
C ALA A 40 5.57 17.90 -3.52
N VAL A 41 5.61 17.49 -4.80
CA VAL A 41 5.01 16.23 -5.26
C VAL A 41 5.67 15.04 -4.58
N ARG A 42 6.99 15.05 -4.45
CA ARG A 42 7.75 13.98 -3.78
C ARG A 42 7.34 13.83 -2.31
N LEU A 43 7.27 14.95 -1.58
CA LEU A 43 6.84 14.97 -0.18
C LEU A 43 5.42 14.40 -0.03
N ASN A 44 4.48 14.83 -0.86
CA ASN A 44 3.12 14.32 -0.84
C ASN A 44 3.06 12.79 -1.05
N LEU A 45 3.87 12.26 -1.96
CA LEU A 45 3.95 10.81 -2.18
C LEU A 45 4.55 10.07 -0.97
N ILE A 46 5.54 10.65 -0.30
CA ILE A 46 6.12 10.07 0.93
C ILE A 46 5.08 10.05 2.05
N GLU A 47 4.43 11.18 2.34
CA GLU A 47 3.39 11.29 3.38
C GLU A 47 2.21 10.34 3.10
N ARG A 48 1.84 10.15 1.84
CA ARG A 48 0.80 9.18 1.45
C ARG A 48 1.21 7.74 1.77
N GLN A 49 2.48 7.39 1.59
CA GLN A 49 2.99 6.05 1.95
C GLN A 49 2.99 5.85 3.46
N GLU A 50 3.45 6.84 4.22
CA GLU A 50 3.44 6.80 5.70
C GLU A 50 2.03 6.58 6.22
N ARG A 51 1.07 7.40 5.78
CA ARG A 51 -0.34 7.26 6.18
C ARG A 51 -0.90 5.88 5.86
N LYS A 52 -0.64 5.37 4.65
CA LYS A 52 -1.11 4.03 4.24
C LYS A 52 -0.49 2.93 5.12
N THR A 53 0.77 3.07 5.48
CA THR A 53 1.50 2.14 6.34
C THR A 53 0.93 2.15 7.77
N GLU A 54 0.61 3.32 8.31
CA GLU A 54 -0.04 3.49 9.60
C GLU A 54 -1.47 2.92 9.62
N GLU A 55 -2.25 3.19 8.57
CA GLU A 55 -3.61 2.65 8.39
C GLU A 55 -3.60 1.12 8.38
N ILE A 56 -2.67 0.50 7.63
CA ILE A 56 -2.52 -0.96 7.58
C ILE A 56 -2.09 -1.50 8.95
N SER A 57 -1.09 -0.88 9.58
CA SER A 57 -0.61 -1.30 10.89
C SER A 57 -1.72 -1.25 11.94
N SER A 58 -2.55 -0.20 11.90
CA SER A 58 -3.70 -0.04 12.79
C SER A 58 -4.76 -1.11 12.55
N ARG A 59 -5.07 -1.41 11.28
CA ARG A 59 -6.00 -2.51 10.92
C ARG A 59 -5.51 -3.87 11.41
N ILE A 60 -4.21 -4.16 11.28
CA ILE A 60 -3.60 -5.40 11.78
C ILE A 60 -3.69 -5.47 13.31
N LYS A 61 -3.36 -4.38 14.01
CA LYS A 61 -3.46 -4.29 15.49
C LYS A 61 -4.89 -4.51 16.00
N GLN A 62 -5.90 -4.10 15.23
CA GLN A 62 -7.31 -4.28 15.56
C GLN A 62 -7.82 -5.70 15.27
N ARG A 63 -7.06 -6.55 14.56
CA ARG A 63 -7.49 -7.93 14.29
C ARG A 63 -7.59 -8.72 15.60
N SER A 64 -8.62 -9.55 15.68
CA SER A 64 -8.83 -10.46 16.81
C SER A 64 -7.61 -11.34 17.03
N GLY A 65 -7.17 -11.41 18.28
CA GLY A 65 -6.01 -12.20 18.71
C GLY A 65 -4.70 -11.41 18.76
N PHE A 66 -4.57 -10.26 18.06
CA PHE A 66 -3.31 -9.50 18.06
C PHE A 66 -2.84 -9.14 19.48
N PHE A 67 -3.76 -8.79 20.38
CA PHE A 67 -3.49 -8.49 21.79
C PHE A 67 -2.92 -9.67 22.61
N ARG A 68 -2.98 -10.89 22.09
CA ARG A 68 -2.40 -12.08 22.73
C ARG A 68 -0.90 -12.23 22.43
N LEU A 69 -0.39 -11.50 21.44
CA LEU A 69 1.02 -11.52 21.10
C LEU A 69 1.82 -10.72 22.14
N ASN A 70 3.03 -11.20 22.44
CA ASN A 70 4.00 -10.40 23.17
C ASN A 70 4.62 -9.31 22.25
N GLU A 71 5.44 -8.43 22.82
CA GLU A 71 6.04 -7.31 22.08
C GLU A 71 6.92 -7.77 20.90
N GLU A 72 7.74 -8.80 21.08
CA GLU A 72 8.61 -9.32 20.01
C GLU A 72 7.80 -9.90 18.84
N GLN A 73 6.74 -10.65 19.14
CA GLN A 73 5.82 -11.21 18.15
C GLN A 73 5.04 -10.11 17.43
N ALA A 74 4.53 -9.13 18.17
CA ALA A 74 3.83 -7.98 17.59
C ALA A 74 4.74 -7.19 16.65
N ASN A 75 5.99 -6.94 17.06
CA ASN A 75 6.99 -6.28 16.22
C ASN A 75 7.33 -7.12 14.99
N TYR A 76 7.50 -8.44 15.13
CA TYR A 76 7.74 -9.35 14.01
C TYR A 76 6.61 -9.30 12.97
N VAL A 77 5.36 -9.30 13.42
CA VAL A 77 4.17 -9.22 12.56
C VAL A 77 4.11 -7.87 11.82
N LEU A 78 4.43 -6.77 12.48
CA LEU A 78 4.31 -5.43 11.89
C LEU A 78 5.53 -5.01 11.05
N ARG A 79 6.68 -5.63 11.25
CA ARG A 79 7.95 -5.30 10.59
C ARG A 79 7.84 -5.22 9.05
N PRO A 80 7.20 -6.15 8.33
CA PRO A 80 7.09 -6.08 6.88
C PRO A 80 6.42 -4.79 6.41
N VAL A 81 5.39 -4.35 7.12
CA VAL A 81 4.63 -3.12 6.79
C VAL A 81 5.49 -1.89 7.07
N GLN A 82 6.15 -1.83 8.22
CA GLN A 82 7.05 -0.73 8.59
C GLN A 82 8.21 -0.55 7.61
N GLN A 83 8.72 -1.64 7.02
CA GLN A 83 9.85 -1.63 6.09
C GLN A 83 9.43 -1.52 4.61
N ALA A 84 8.12 -1.49 4.31
CA ALA A 84 7.63 -1.47 2.94
C ALA A 84 7.67 -0.09 2.28
N ALA A 85 7.62 0.98 3.08
CA ALA A 85 7.75 2.35 2.59
C ALA A 85 9.22 2.65 2.26
N TYR A 86 9.44 3.53 1.28
CA TYR A 86 10.79 3.98 0.97
C TYR A 86 11.32 4.93 2.05
N ASP A 87 12.49 4.60 2.60
CA ASP A 87 13.26 5.53 3.44
C ASP A 87 13.97 6.55 2.53
N THR A 88 13.31 7.69 2.31
CA THR A 88 13.78 8.77 1.43
C THR A 88 13.26 10.11 1.90
N THR A 89 13.92 11.19 1.46
CA THR A 89 13.48 12.57 1.70
C THR A 89 12.97 13.24 0.43
N LYS A 90 12.35 14.42 0.57
CA LYS A 90 11.91 15.26 -0.55
C LYS A 90 13.08 15.78 -1.42
N ASP A 91 14.29 15.84 -0.85
CA ASP A 91 15.49 16.35 -1.53
C ASP A 91 16.29 15.24 -2.23
N ALA A 92 15.92 13.97 -2.00
CA ALA A 92 16.57 12.84 -2.64
C ALA A 92 16.18 12.70 -4.13
N LEU A 93 17.14 12.30 -4.96
CA LEU A 93 16.92 12.04 -6.39
C LEU A 93 16.37 10.62 -6.66
N HIS A 94 16.61 9.69 -5.73
CA HIS A 94 16.15 8.30 -5.80
C HIS A 94 15.41 7.90 -4.52
N PRO A 95 14.37 7.05 -4.60
CA PRO A 95 13.72 6.51 -5.82
C PRO A 95 12.99 7.57 -6.65
N THR A 96 12.62 7.31 -7.92
CA THR A 96 11.91 8.28 -8.77
C THR A 96 10.46 8.51 -8.35
N LEU A 97 9.81 9.59 -8.80
CA LEU A 97 8.39 9.85 -8.51
C LEU A 97 7.46 8.70 -8.97
N LEU A 98 7.75 8.08 -10.12
CA LEU A 98 7.00 6.92 -10.60
C LEU A 98 7.11 5.72 -9.65
N LYS A 99 8.31 5.45 -9.12
CA LYS A 99 8.52 4.39 -8.13
C LYS A 99 7.81 4.69 -6.81
N LEU A 100 7.86 5.94 -6.34
CA LEU A 100 7.14 6.38 -5.14
C LEU A 100 5.62 6.30 -5.30
N ARG A 101 5.09 6.50 -6.50
CA ARG A 101 3.66 6.42 -6.79
C ARG A 101 3.19 4.97 -6.94
N ASP A 102 3.84 4.21 -7.83
CA ASP A 102 3.32 2.92 -8.31
C ASP A 102 3.90 1.76 -7.51
N SER A 103 5.24 1.69 -7.42
CA SER A 103 5.92 0.56 -6.78
C SER A 103 5.69 0.53 -5.27
N ALA A 104 5.71 1.68 -4.61
CA ALA A 104 5.44 1.76 -3.16
C ALA A 104 4.05 1.23 -2.80
N THR A 105 3.04 1.58 -3.61
CA THR A 105 1.67 1.13 -3.40
C THR A 105 1.57 -0.40 -3.40
N ILE A 106 2.25 -1.04 -4.36
CA ILE A 106 2.30 -2.50 -4.51
C ILE A 106 3.09 -3.14 -3.36
N GLN A 107 4.26 -2.59 -3.01
CA GLN A 107 5.08 -3.11 -1.91
C GLN A 107 4.32 -3.09 -0.59
N ILE A 108 3.66 -1.98 -0.27
CA ILE A 108 2.83 -1.85 0.94
C ILE A 108 1.68 -2.86 0.96
N GLN A 109 1.02 -3.11 -0.18
CA GLN A 109 -0.05 -4.13 -0.27
C GLN A 109 0.48 -5.56 -0.10
N THR A 110 1.63 -5.87 -0.69
CA THR A 110 2.27 -7.18 -0.49
C THR A 110 2.69 -7.35 0.96
N ALA A 111 3.25 -6.31 1.59
CA ALA A 111 3.63 -6.32 2.98
C ALA A 111 2.44 -6.51 3.93
N GLU A 112 1.28 -5.91 3.63
CA GLU A 112 0.02 -6.16 4.36
C GLU A 112 -0.33 -7.65 4.32
N LYS A 113 -0.26 -8.30 3.14
CA LYS A 113 -0.53 -9.74 3.02
C LYS A 113 0.45 -10.56 3.85
N THR A 114 1.74 -10.28 3.74
CA THR A 114 2.79 -10.97 4.51
C THR A 114 2.58 -10.80 6.02
N ALA A 115 2.29 -9.60 6.49
CA ALA A 115 2.03 -9.34 7.90
C ALA A 115 0.79 -10.08 8.42
N ASN A 116 -0.27 -10.19 7.60
CA ASN A 116 -1.44 -10.98 7.96
C ASN A 116 -1.12 -12.49 8.06
N THR A 117 -0.27 -13.01 7.18
CA THR A 117 0.23 -14.39 7.28
C THR A 117 1.04 -14.58 8.55
N TYR A 118 1.98 -13.67 8.86
CA TYR A 118 2.76 -13.75 10.10
C TYR A 118 1.88 -13.67 11.35
N LEU A 119 0.82 -12.86 11.31
CA LEU A 119 -0.15 -12.81 12.41
C LEU A 119 -0.85 -14.16 12.56
N ASP A 120 -1.32 -14.76 11.47
CA ASP A 120 -1.99 -16.07 11.50
C ASP A 120 -1.04 -17.15 12.09
N ASP A 121 0.22 -17.16 11.66
CA ASP A 121 1.25 -18.10 12.15
C ASP A 121 1.50 -17.91 13.67
N LYS A 122 1.69 -16.66 14.12
CA LYS A 122 1.93 -16.36 15.54
C LYS A 122 0.71 -16.61 16.42
N LEU A 123 -0.50 -16.41 15.91
CA LEU A 123 -1.71 -16.80 16.63
C LEU A 123 -1.80 -18.31 16.75
N SER A 124 -1.43 -19.05 15.71
CA SER A 124 -1.44 -20.51 15.76
C SER A 124 -0.47 -21.06 16.81
N GLU A 125 0.72 -20.46 16.92
CA GLU A 125 1.69 -20.79 17.97
C GLU A 125 1.16 -20.48 19.38
N VAL A 126 0.49 -19.34 19.58
CA VAL A 126 0.08 -18.86 20.92
C VAL A 126 -1.21 -19.53 21.40
N THR A 127 -2.14 -19.84 20.50
CA THR A 127 -3.47 -20.33 20.87
C THR A 127 -3.65 -21.83 20.63
N GLU A 128 -2.66 -22.49 20.01
CA GLU A 128 -2.77 -23.88 19.53
C GLU A 128 -3.98 -24.09 18.59
N GLU A 129 -4.49 -23.00 17.99
CA GLU A 129 -5.59 -23.03 17.04
C GLU A 129 -5.03 -22.88 15.62
N GLN A 130 -5.41 -23.76 14.71
CA GLN A 130 -4.97 -23.66 13.32
C GLN A 130 -5.75 -22.55 12.60
N VAL A 131 -5.04 -21.58 12.03
CA VAL A 131 -5.67 -20.56 11.17
C VAL A 131 -5.72 -21.05 9.74
N VAL A 132 -6.92 -21.33 9.23
CA VAL A 132 -7.15 -21.79 7.86
C VAL A 132 -7.61 -20.61 7.00
N GLN A 133 -6.88 -20.35 5.92
CA GLN A 133 -7.23 -19.33 4.94
C GLN A 133 -8.24 -19.88 3.94
N LEU A 134 -9.42 -19.25 3.84
CA LEU A 134 -10.48 -19.67 2.93
C LEU A 134 -10.82 -18.56 1.92
N PRO A 135 -10.39 -18.68 0.66
CA PRO A 135 -10.78 -17.75 -0.39
C PRO A 135 -12.23 -18.00 -0.79
N LEU A 136 -13.10 -17.00 -0.61
CA LEU A 136 -14.51 -17.11 -0.98
C LEU A 136 -14.79 -16.77 -2.45
N ASN A 137 -13.85 -16.09 -3.12
CA ASN A 137 -13.92 -15.75 -4.56
C ASN A 137 -15.27 -15.12 -4.97
N LEU A 138 -15.79 -14.21 -4.14
CA LEU A 138 -17.08 -13.54 -4.40
C LEU A 138 -16.99 -12.46 -5.49
N SER A 139 -15.79 -12.00 -5.80
CA SER A 139 -15.56 -10.97 -6.82
C SER A 139 -16.00 -11.44 -8.21
N GLY A 140 -16.81 -10.64 -8.89
CA GLY A 140 -17.30 -10.92 -10.24
C GLY A 140 -18.49 -11.88 -10.31
N ARG A 141 -19.10 -12.24 -9.17
CA ARG A 141 -20.31 -13.06 -9.13
C ARG A 141 -21.54 -12.15 -9.17
N GLU A 142 -22.38 -12.34 -10.19
CA GLU A 142 -23.65 -11.64 -10.34
C GLU A 142 -24.78 -12.48 -9.76
N VAL A 143 -25.72 -11.81 -9.10
CA VAL A 143 -26.89 -12.41 -8.46
C VAL A 143 -28.07 -11.48 -8.74
N SER A 144 -29.12 -12.00 -9.36
CA SER A 144 -30.24 -11.20 -9.88
C SER A 144 -31.56 -11.50 -9.19
N THR A 145 -31.67 -12.59 -8.43
CA THR A 145 -32.88 -12.92 -7.66
C THR A 145 -32.59 -13.21 -6.19
N PRO A 146 -33.58 -13.02 -5.28
CA PRO A 146 -33.46 -13.39 -3.87
C PRO A 146 -33.08 -14.86 -3.66
N GLU A 147 -33.61 -15.77 -4.48
CA GLU A 147 -33.33 -17.21 -4.39
C GLU A 147 -31.87 -17.51 -4.72
N GLU A 148 -31.28 -16.81 -5.70
CA GLU A 148 -29.86 -16.94 -6.03
C GLU A 148 -28.96 -16.41 -4.89
N VAL A 149 -29.39 -15.37 -4.17
CA VAL A 149 -28.67 -14.87 -2.97
C VAL A 149 -28.69 -15.93 -1.87
N GLU A 150 -29.85 -16.52 -1.59
CA GLU A 150 -29.95 -17.57 -0.56
C GLU A 150 -29.14 -18.81 -0.92
N ALA A 151 -29.19 -19.24 -2.19
CA ALA A 151 -28.39 -20.35 -2.67
C ALA A 151 -26.88 -20.08 -2.49
N LEU A 152 -26.43 -18.86 -2.81
CA LEU A 152 -25.04 -18.43 -2.58
C LEU A 152 -24.67 -18.50 -1.10
N VAL A 153 -25.49 -17.92 -0.22
CA VAL A 153 -25.22 -17.90 1.23
C VAL A 153 -25.17 -19.31 1.80
N ASN A 154 -26.09 -20.19 1.38
CA ASN A 154 -26.09 -21.59 1.81
C ASN A 154 -24.83 -22.33 1.36
N GLN A 155 -24.39 -22.13 0.11
CA GLN A 155 -23.14 -22.70 -0.39
C GLN A 155 -21.92 -22.22 0.42
N LEU A 156 -21.86 -20.93 0.78
CA LEU A 156 -20.77 -20.38 1.59
C LEU A 156 -20.79 -20.95 3.01
N LYS A 157 -21.99 -21.06 3.61
CA LYS A 157 -22.19 -21.65 4.94
C LYS A 157 -21.71 -23.10 4.98
N GLU A 158 -22.12 -23.92 4.02
CA GLU A 158 -21.68 -25.32 3.93
C GLU A 158 -20.16 -25.43 3.83
N ARG A 159 -19.55 -24.61 2.97
CA ARG A 159 -18.10 -24.60 2.78
C ARG A 159 -17.34 -24.15 4.02
N LEU A 160 -17.87 -23.15 4.76
CA LEU A 160 -17.30 -22.70 6.03
C LEU A 160 -17.41 -23.77 7.12
N LEU A 161 -18.58 -24.37 7.28
CA LEU A 161 -18.81 -25.41 8.29
C LEU A 161 -17.98 -26.67 8.03
N ALA A 162 -17.78 -27.05 6.77
CA ALA A 162 -16.94 -28.18 6.40
C ALA A 162 -15.45 -28.00 6.80
N GLN A 163 -14.98 -26.75 6.85
CA GLN A 163 -13.60 -26.42 7.22
C GLN A 163 -13.44 -26.09 8.71
N LEU A 164 -14.54 -25.82 9.43
CA LEU A 164 -14.53 -25.41 10.83
C LEU A 164 -14.45 -26.65 11.74
N LYS A 165 -13.23 -27.14 11.98
CA LYS A 165 -12.93 -28.22 12.92
C LYS A 165 -12.68 -27.69 14.35
N PRO A 166 -12.67 -28.55 15.39
CA PRO A 166 -12.19 -28.15 16.72
C PRO A 166 -10.80 -27.51 16.63
N ASN A 167 -10.57 -26.44 17.41
CA ASN A 167 -9.35 -25.64 17.39
C ASN A 167 -8.97 -25.06 16.02
N THR A 168 -9.94 -24.79 15.14
CA THR A 168 -9.69 -24.15 13.85
C THR A 168 -10.34 -22.78 13.79
N ARG A 169 -9.58 -21.77 13.36
CA ARG A 169 -10.09 -20.43 13.01
C ARG A 169 -10.01 -20.25 11.50
N ILE A 170 -11.08 -19.79 10.88
CA ILE A 170 -11.11 -19.51 9.45
C ILE A 170 -10.87 -18.02 9.21
N ARG A 171 -9.87 -17.68 8.39
CA ARG A 171 -9.71 -16.35 7.81
C ARG A 171 -10.28 -16.33 6.40
N ILE A 172 -11.33 -15.55 6.21
CA ILE A 172 -11.93 -15.28 4.90
C ILE A 172 -11.00 -14.34 4.12
N ILE A 173 -10.73 -14.67 2.85
CA ILE A 173 -9.92 -13.89 1.91
C ILE A 173 -10.72 -13.60 0.64
#